data_AF-A0A924Y3K3-F1
#
_entry.id   AF-A0A924Y3K3-F1
#
_cell.length_a   1.000
_cell.length_b   1.000
_cell.length_c   1.000
_cell.angle_alpha   90.00
_cell.angle_beta   90.00
_cell.angle_gamma   90.00
#
_symmetry.space_group_name_H-M   'P 1'
#
loop_
_entity.id
_entity.type
_entity.pdbx_description
1 polymer ?
#
loop_
_entity_poly.entity_id
_entity_poly.type
_entity_poly.pdbx_seq_one_letter_code
_entity_poly.pdbx_strand_id
1 'polypeptide(L)'
;MNVASEIAYNDLPLDLPHAGRIALRLCRVIQNRGGESVQPGYEEAWEIAAELNELLFPCRLENEAPIDYQESESLRQSAAVLGRGLVTCVGRHRLMDDRIGQCIRNLFECLAMGEEGARLSLLAGENPYSLQRP
;
A
#
# COMPACT_ATOMS: atom_id res chain seq x y z
N MET A 1 -31.28 4.05 5.07
CA MET A 1 -30.99 2.96 4.10
C MET A 1 -29.50 2.73 4.16
N ASN A 2 -29.07 1.64 4.80
CA ASN A 2 -27.65 1.31 4.97
C ASN A 2 -27.30 0.31 3.87
N VAL A 3 -26.91 0.81 2.71
CA VAL A 3 -26.32 -0.04 1.67
C VAL A 3 -24.83 -0.05 2.00
N ALA A 4 -24.42 -0.97 2.85
CA ALA A 4 -23.02 -1.40 2.83
C ALA A 4 -22.83 -2.00 1.44
N SER A 5 -22.36 -1.19 0.47
CA SER A 5 -21.93 -1.72 -0.81
C SER A 5 -20.82 -2.70 -0.49
N GLU A 6 -21.00 -3.99 -0.79
CA GLU A 6 -19.91 -4.94 -0.77
C GLU A 6 -18.81 -4.38 -1.68
N ILE A 7 -17.65 -4.08 -1.10
CA ILE A 7 -16.50 -3.60 -1.84
C ILE A 7 -15.80 -4.83 -2.39
N ALA A 8 -15.80 -5.00 -3.72
CA ALA A 8 -15.10 -6.09 -4.38
C ALA A 8 -13.58 -6.03 -4.11
N TYR A 9 -12.96 -7.19 -3.90
CA TYR A 9 -11.53 -7.35 -3.66
C TYR A 9 -11.02 -8.67 -4.23
N ASN A 10 -9.73 -8.74 -4.53
CA ASN A 10 -9.06 -9.99 -4.89
C ASN A 10 -8.57 -10.72 -3.64
N ASP A 11 -8.90 -12.00 -3.53
CA ASP A 11 -8.36 -12.89 -2.50
C ASP A 11 -7.14 -13.63 -3.05
N LEU A 12 -5.96 -13.05 -2.84
CA LEU A 12 -4.68 -13.57 -3.32
C LEU A 12 -3.88 -14.21 -2.17
N PRO A 13 -3.08 -15.26 -2.45
CA PRO A 13 -2.12 -15.76 -1.47
C PRO A 13 -1.05 -14.69 -1.15
N LEU A 14 -0.41 -14.83 0.00
CA LEU A 14 0.68 -13.95 0.42
C LEU A 14 1.83 -13.96 -0.61
N ASP A 15 2.20 -12.78 -1.10
CA ASP A 15 3.27 -12.55 -2.07
C ASP A 15 4.14 -11.35 -1.62
N LEU A 16 5.04 -11.61 -0.66
CA LEU A 16 5.97 -10.60 -0.15
C LEU A 16 6.93 -10.04 -1.21
N PRO A 17 7.46 -10.83 -2.17
CA PRO A 17 8.24 -10.28 -3.29
C PRO A 17 7.47 -9.24 -4.12
N HIS A 18 6.18 -9.51 -4.41
CA HIS A 18 5.35 -8.54 -5.12
C HIS A 18 4.99 -7.34 -4.26
N ALA A 19 4.71 -7.54 -2.98
CA ALA A 19 4.51 -6.44 -2.03
C ALA A 19 5.72 -5.48 -2.04
N GLY A 20 6.95 -5.99 -2.07
CA GLY A 20 8.15 -5.16 -2.18
C GLY A 20 8.26 -4.38 -3.50
N ARG A 21 7.75 -4.92 -4.62
CA ARG A 21 7.64 -4.17 -5.90
C ARG A 21 6.63 -3.03 -5.80
N ILE A 22 5.52 -3.26 -5.09
CA ILE A 22 4.50 -2.23 -4.84
C ILE A 22 5.04 -1.15 -3.89
N ALA A 23 5.80 -1.51 -2.85
CA ALA A 23 6.46 -0.56 -1.97
C ALA A 23 7.39 0.40 -2.72
N LEU A 24 8.24 -0.13 -3.62
CA LEU A 24 9.08 0.70 -4.50
C LEU A 24 8.25 1.62 -5.41
N ARG A 25 7.09 1.15 -5.89
CA ARG A 25 6.17 1.97 -6.69
C ARG A 25 5.57 3.10 -5.87
N LEU A 26 5.18 2.85 -4.62
CA LEU A 26 4.68 3.87 -3.69
C LEU A 26 5.69 4.99 -3.50
N CYS A 27 6.96 4.66 -3.24
CA CYS A 27 8.04 5.65 -3.16
C CYS A 27 8.02 6.53 -4.43
N ARG A 28 8.11 5.93 -5.62
CA ARG A 28 8.16 6.69 -6.88
C ARG A 28 6.94 7.60 -7.07
N VAL A 29 5.74 7.13 -6.73
CA VAL A 29 4.51 7.93 -6.82
C VAL A 29 4.57 9.14 -5.89
N ILE A 30 5.01 8.95 -4.65
CA ILE A 30 5.11 10.04 -3.66
C ILE A 30 6.21 11.03 -4.04
N GLN A 31 7.39 10.55 -4.45
CA GLN A 31 8.53 11.39 -4.84
C GLN A 31 8.20 12.27 -6.04
N ASN A 32 7.59 11.70 -7.07
CA ASN A 32 7.24 12.44 -8.28
C ASN A 32 6.28 13.60 -7.98
N ARG A 33 5.47 13.50 -6.92
CA ARG A 33 4.57 14.58 -6.50
C ARG A 33 5.20 15.55 -5.51
N GLY A 34 6.05 15.07 -4.60
CA GLY A 34 6.79 15.93 -3.67
C GLY A 34 7.74 16.89 -4.38
N GLY A 35 8.29 16.48 -5.54
CA GLY A 35 9.09 17.36 -6.39
C GLY A 35 8.31 18.52 -7.02
N GLU A 36 6.97 18.41 -7.08
CA GLU A 36 6.08 19.41 -7.68
C GLU A 36 5.42 20.33 -6.64
N SER A 37 5.47 20.00 -5.35
CA SER A 37 4.74 20.74 -4.31
C SER A 37 5.41 20.72 -2.93
N VAL A 38 5.63 21.89 -2.34
CA VAL A 38 6.05 22.09 -0.94
C VAL A 38 4.84 21.93 0.00
N GLN A 39 4.00 20.91 -0.23
CA GLN A 39 2.86 20.68 0.66
C GLN A 39 3.33 19.99 1.95
N PRO A 40 2.84 20.43 3.12
CA PRO A 40 3.06 19.72 4.36
C PRO A 40 2.67 18.24 4.25
N GLY A 41 3.48 17.36 4.85
CA GLY A 41 3.21 15.93 4.91
C GLY A 41 3.86 15.06 3.83
N TYR A 42 4.44 15.65 2.77
CA TYR A 42 5.16 14.85 1.76
C TYR A 42 6.38 14.13 2.33
N GLU A 43 7.14 14.80 3.18
CA GLU A 43 8.31 14.21 3.85
C GLU A 43 7.90 13.01 4.71
N GLU A 44 6.88 13.17 5.56
CA GLU A 44 6.35 12.09 6.39
C GLU A 44 5.79 10.93 5.55
N ALA A 45 5.04 11.22 4.48
CA ALA A 45 4.53 10.18 3.59
C ALA A 45 5.67 9.43 2.87
N TRP A 46 6.72 10.15 2.48
CA TRP A 46 7.92 9.57 1.87
C TRP A 46 8.68 8.70 2.85
N GLU A 47 8.88 9.14 4.09
CA GLU A 47 9.54 8.37 5.15
C GLU A 47 8.83 7.04 5.39
N ILE A 48 7.49 7.04 5.55
CA ILE A 48 6.71 5.81 5.73
C ILE A 48 6.84 4.89 4.52
N ALA A 49 6.79 5.44 3.30
CA ALA A 49 6.94 4.64 2.09
C ALA A 49 8.36 4.07 1.92
N ALA A 50 9.38 4.84 2.29
CA ALA A 50 10.77 4.42 2.28
C ALA A 50 10.99 3.28 3.29
N GLU A 51 10.48 3.42 4.52
CA GLU A 51 10.53 2.37 5.54
C GLU A 51 9.84 1.08 5.06
N LEU A 52 8.66 1.18 4.43
CA LEU A 52 7.98 0.03 3.83
C LEU A 52 8.82 -0.62 2.72
N ASN A 53 9.47 0.18 1.87
CA ASN A 53 10.33 -0.34 0.81
C ASN A 53 11.60 -0.98 1.37
N GLU A 54 12.18 -0.46 2.45
CA GLU A 54 13.33 -1.07 3.14
C GLU A 54 12.94 -2.39 3.81
N LEU A 55 11.81 -2.43 4.52
CA LEU A 55 11.28 -3.63 5.16
C LEU A 55 11.12 -4.79 4.17
N LEU A 56 10.61 -4.50 2.97
CA LEU A 56 10.33 -5.50 1.93
C LEU A 56 11.46 -5.61 0.89
N PHE A 57 12.55 -4.86 1.06
CA PHE A 57 13.68 -4.87 0.13
C PHE A 57 14.28 -6.27 -0.05
N PRO A 58 14.55 -7.05 1.03
CA PRO A 58 15.14 -8.38 0.88
C PRO A 58 14.26 -9.31 0.05
N CYS A 59 12.95 -9.35 0.33
CA CYS A 59 12.04 -10.22 -0.41
C CYS A 59 11.94 -9.86 -1.89
N ARG A 60 12.00 -8.56 -2.20
CA ARG A 60 12.01 -8.10 -3.59
C ARG A 60 13.33 -8.44 -4.29
N LEU A 61 14.46 -8.28 -3.60
CA LEU A 61 15.79 -8.49 -4.16
C LEU A 61 16.00 -9.96 -4.54
N GLU A 62 15.70 -10.86 -3.61
CA GLU A 62 15.85 -12.31 -3.82
C GLU A 62 14.67 -12.91 -4.60
N ASN A 63 13.59 -12.13 -4.78
CA ASN A 63 12.32 -12.58 -5.34
C ASN A 63 11.73 -13.80 -4.60
N GLU A 64 11.98 -13.88 -3.29
CA GLU A 64 11.55 -14.96 -2.41
C GLU A 64 11.04 -14.38 -1.08
N ALA A 65 10.06 -15.04 -0.46
CA ALA A 65 9.69 -14.78 0.93
C ALA A 65 10.63 -15.56 1.87
N PRO A 66 10.78 -15.15 3.14
CA PRO A 66 11.48 -15.97 4.12
C PRO A 66 10.88 -17.38 4.20
N ILE A 67 11.76 -18.38 4.29
CA ILE A 67 11.33 -19.80 4.44
C ILE A 67 10.62 -19.98 5.79
N ASP A 68 11.02 -19.23 6.82
CA ASP A 68 10.37 -19.27 8.12
C ASP A 68 9.00 -18.57 8.07
N TYR A 69 7.97 -19.30 8.52
CA TYR A 69 6.60 -18.80 8.53
C TYR A 69 6.41 -17.63 9.50
N GLN A 70 7.05 -17.66 10.67
CA GLN A 70 6.89 -16.59 11.67
C GLN A 70 7.53 -15.30 11.18
N GLU A 71 8.68 -15.40 10.50
CA GLU A 71 9.34 -14.27 9.85
C GLU A 71 8.46 -13.69 8.72
N SER A 72 7.93 -14.53 7.83
CA SER A 72 7.00 -14.11 6.78
C SER A 72 5.75 -13.41 7.34
N GLU A 73 5.16 -13.96 8.39
CA GLU A 73 4.00 -13.36 9.05
C GLU A 73 4.36 -12.03 9.74
N SER A 74 5.54 -11.94 10.36
CA SER A 74 6.02 -10.71 10.99
C SER A 74 6.25 -9.59 9.96
N LEU A 75 6.84 -9.90 8.81
CA LEU A 75 7.00 -8.95 7.70
C LEU A 75 5.64 -8.51 7.17
N ARG A 76 4.70 -9.44 6.99
CA ARG A 76 3.34 -9.14 6.53
C ARG A 76 2.64 -8.14 7.45
N GLN A 77 2.67 -8.38 8.76
CA GLN A 77 2.04 -7.50 9.74
C GLN A 77 2.73 -6.13 9.79
N SER A 78 4.06 -6.10 9.79
CA SER A 78 4.82 -4.84 9.79
C SER A 78 4.53 -4.01 8.54
N ALA A 79 4.47 -4.65 7.36
CA ALA A 79 4.10 -4.00 6.11
C ALA A 79 2.65 -3.47 6.14
N ALA A 80 1.70 -4.23 6.71
CA ALA A 80 0.32 -3.78 6.86
C ALA A 80 0.20 -2.57 7.80
N VAL A 81 0.98 -2.53 8.90
CA VAL A 81 1.03 -1.39 9.81
C VAL A 81 1.52 -0.14 9.08
N LEU A 82 2.63 -0.23 8.35
CA LEU A 82 3.17 0.89 7.56
C LEU A 82 2.18 1.33 6.46
N GLY A 83 1.53 0.37 5.78
CA GLY A 83 0.50 0.66 4.79
C GLY A 83 -0.68 1.44 5.36
N ARG A 84 -1.20 1.06 6.53
CA ARG A 84 -2.24 1.81 7.25
C ARG A 84 -1.76 3.20 7.69
N GLY A 85 -0.52 3.28 8.17
CA GLY A 85 0.14 4.53 8.55
C GLY A 85 0.21 5.50 7.37
N LEU A 86 0.59 5.00 6.19
CA LEU A 86 0.66 5.78 4.97
C LEU A 86 -0.73 6.31 4.58
N VAL A 87 -1.77 5.46 4.60
CA VAL A 87 -3.16 5.89 4.31
C VAL A 87 -3.61 7.00 5.27
N THR A 88 -3.28 6.87 6.56
CA THR A 88 -3.60 7.88 7.57
C THR A 88 -2.86 9.20 7.28
N CYS A 89 -1.57 9.13 6.96
CA CYS A 89 -0.74 10.28 6.63
C CYS A 89 -1.26 11.03 5.40
N VAL A 90 -1.49 10.33 4.28
CA VAL A 90 -1.99 10.96 3.04
C VAL A 90 -3.39 11.53 3.21
N GLY A 91 -4.25 10.88 4.00
CA GLY A 91 -5.57 11.40 4.35
C GLY A 91 -5.50 12.69 5.16
N ARG A 92 -4.69 12.69 6.23
CA ARG A 92 -4.51 13.85 7.12
C ARG A 92 -3.99 15.08 6.39
N HIS A 93 -3.02 14.90 5.49
CA HIS A 93 -2.35 15.99 4.77
C HIS A 93 -2.98 16.30 3.40
N ARG A 94 -4.08 15.64 3.07
CA ARG A 94 -4.79 15.77 1.79
C ARG A 94 -3.93 15.44 0.55
N LEU A 95 -3.06 14.44 0.69
CA LEU A 95 -2.15 13.95 -0.37
C LEU A 95 -2.72 12.75 -1.13
N MET A 96 -3.98 12.37 -0.88
CA MET A 96 -4.66 11.23 -1.51
C MET A 96 -4.67 11.37 -3.04
N ASP A 97 -4.52 10.24 -3.73
CA ASP A 97 -4.50 10.18 -5.18
C ASP A 97 -4.86 8.79 -5.70
N ASP A 98 -5.38 8.74 -6.93
CA ASP A 98 -5.75 7.49 -7.59
C ASP A 98 -4.58 6.49 -7.68
N ARG A 99 -3.36 6.95 -7.97
CA ARG A 99 -2.18 6.06 -8.04
C ARG A 99 -1.73 5.59 -6.66
N ILE A 100 -1.86 6.41 -5.63
CA ILE A 100 -1.56 6.00 -4.26
C ILE A 100 -2.58 4.95 -3.83
N GLY A 101 -3.87 5.21 -4.04
CA GLY A 101 -4.95 4.28 -3.74
C GLY A 101 -4.79 2.92 -4.44
N GLN A 102 -4.48 2.90 -5.75
CA GLN A 102 -4.17 1.67 -6.48
C GLN A 102 -3.00 0.90 -5.86
N CYS A 103 -1.93 1.61 -5.49
CA CYS A 103 -0.78 0.95 -4.86
C CYS A 103 -1.13 0.40 -3.47
N ILE A 104 -1.94 1.10 -2.68
CA ILE A 104 -2.43 0.60 -1.39
C ILE A 104 -3.28 -0.66 -1.59
N ARG A 105 -4.21 -0.67 -2.54
CA ARG A 105 -4.99 -1.87 -2.84
C ARG A 105 -4.09 -3.05 -3.18
N ASN A 106 -3.20 -2.87 -4.16
CA ASN A 106 -2.30 -3.92 -4.63
C ASN A 106 -1.37 -4.42 -3.53
N LEU A 107 -0.88 -3.52 -2.65
CA LEU A 107 -0.07 -3.90 -1.51
C LEU A 107 -0.83 -4.88 -0.61
N PHE A 108 -2.04 -4.51 -0.18
CA PHE A 108 -2.84 -5.33 0.73
C PHE A 108 -3.35 -6.62 0.08
N GLU A 109 -3.63 -6.62 -1.22
CA GLU A 109 -3.89 -7.86 -1.97
C GLU A 109 -2.67 -8.80 -1.88
N CYS A 110 -1.44 -8.30 -2.09
CA CYS A 110 -0.20 -9.09 -1.94
C CYS A 110 0.06 -9.54 -0.49
N LEU A 111 -0.49 -8.84 0.51
CA LEU A 111 -0.39 -9.23 1.92
C LEU A 111 -1.48 -10.23 2.33
N ALA A 112 -2.26 -10.77 1.39
CA ALA A 112 -3.43 -11.61 1.64
C ALA A 112 -4.47 -10.91 2.56
N MET A 113 -4.68 -9.60 2.33
CA MET A 113 -5.59 -8.73 3.09
C MET A 113 -6.46 -7.90 2.14
N GLY A 114 -6.93 -8.52 1.05
CA GLY A 114 -7.61 -7.84 -0.05
C GLY A 114 -8.82 -7.01 0.37
N GLU A 115 -9.67 -7.51 1.25
CA GLU A 115 -10.86 -6.80 1.75
C GLU A 115 -10.49 -5.47 2.44
N GLU A 116 -9.45 -5.52 3.28
CA GLU A 116 -8.94 -4.33 3.93
C GLU A 116 -8.31 -3.37 2.92
N GLY A 117 -7.51 -3.89 1.99
CA GLY A 117 -6.92 -3.11 0.90
C GLY A 117 -7.94 -2.37 0.06
N ALA A 118 -9.06 -3.01 -0.26
CA ALA A 118 -10.12 -2.42 -1.06
C ALA A 118 -10.85 -1.27 -0.33
N ARG A 119 -10.92 -1.32 1.01
CA ARG A 119 -11.41 -0.21 1.86
C ARG A 119 -10.39 0.92 1.99
N LEU A 120 -9.14 0.59 2.32
CA LEU A 120 -8.07 1.57 2.55
C LEU A 120 -7.70 2.34 1.28
N SER A 121 -7.74 1.69 0.12
CA SER A 121 -7.45 2.33 -1.17
C SER A 121 -8.40 3.47 -1.51
N LEU A 122 -9.69 3.35 -1.17
CA LEU A 122 -10.67 4.43 -1.34
C LEU A 122 -10.33 5.62 -0.44
N LEU A 123 -9.91 5.36 0.81
CA LEU A 123 -9.44 6.41 1.72
C LEU A 123 -8.15 7.08 1.23
N ALA A 124 -7.30 6.32 0.52
CA ALA A 124 -6.09 6.81 -0.11
C ALA A 124 -6.33 7.48 -1.48
N GLY A 125 -7.57 7.56 -1.96
CA GLY A 125 -7.97 8.31 -3.16
C GLY A 125 -8.13 7.49 -4.43
N GLU A 126 -8.15 6.15 -4.39
CA GLU A 126 -8.45 5.33 -5.57
C GLU A 126 -9.83 5.70 -6.13
N ASN A 127 -9.91 5.87 -7.45
CA ASN A 127 -11.19 6.05 -8.12
C ASN A 127 -12.03 4.75 -8.01
N PRO A 128 -13.23 4.77 -7.38
CA PRO A 128 -14.06 3.58 -7.24
C PRO A 128 -14.53 3.00 -8.57
N TYR A 129 -14.48 3.79 -9.66
CA TYR A 129 -14.83 3.37 -11.02
C TYR A 129 -13.60 3.03 -11.87
N SER A 130 -12.42 2.87 -11.26
CA SER A 130 -11.23 2.42 -11.98
C SER A 130 -11.48 1.05 -12.59
N LEU A 131 -11.23 0.90 -13.90
CA LEU A 131 -11.31 -0.38 -14.61
C LEU A 131 -10.37 -1.46 -14.04
N GLN A 132 -9.41 -1.06 -13.21
CA GLN A 132 -8.46 -1.95 -12.57
C GLN A 132 -8.93 -2.46 -11.21
N ARG A 133 -10.03 -1.92 -10.65
CA ARG A 133 -10.67 -2.50 -9.46
C ARG A 133 -11.42 -3.78 -9.86
N PRO A 134 -11.50 -4.78 -8.96
CA PRO A 134 -12.25 -6.02 -9.20
C PRO A 134 -13.76 -5.79 -9.36
#